data_AF-A0ABD1RBF3-F1
#
_entry.id   AF-A0ABD1RBF3-F1
#
_cell.length_a   1.000
_cell.length_b   1.000
_cell.length_c   1.000
_cell.angle_alpha   90.00
_cell.angle_beta   90.00
_cell.angle_gamma   90.00
#
_symmetry.space_group_name_H-M   'P 1'
#
loop_
_entity.id
_entity.type
_entity.pdbx_description
1 polymer ?
#
loop_
_entity_poly.entity_id
_entity_poly.type
_entity_poly.pdbx_seq_one_letter_code
_entity_poly.pdbx_strand_id
1 'polypeptide(L)'
;MSRLLLMLNIYAVQLLPFIRFFSIPSARRVCFFHFLVSEPGLETLVRSTFPELKFKVYFFDPERVRSLISTSVRQALEQPLNYARNYLADLLEPCVRRVIYLDSDLILVDDISKLWNTSLGKKTIGAPEYCHANFTKYFTEYFWSNRRYPGVFSGHVAPIEHRWNQHGLGGDNVKGSCRDLHRGPVSLLHWSGSGKPWLRLDSRQPCPLDSLWAPYDLYGNL
;
A
#
# COMPACT_ATOMS: atom_id res chain seq x y z
N MET A 1 5.09 25.05 -4.79
CA MET A 1 5.53 23.65 -5.03
C MET A 1 4.60 22.72 -4.27
N SER A 2 3.53 22.24 -4.91
CA SER A 2 2.60 21.28 -4.33
C SER A 2 2.70 20.01 -5.16
N ARG A 3 3.72 19.19 -4.88
CA ARG A 3 3.92 17.92 -5.58
C ARG A 3 3.20 16.84 -4.77
N LEU A 4 2.37 16.06 -5.46
CA LEU A 4 1.72 14.90 -4.86
C LEU A 4 2.79 13.84 -4.59
N LEU A 5 2.94 13.45 -3.32
CA LEU A 5 3.89 12.43 -2.92
C LEU A 5 3.25 11.08 -2.76
N LEU A 6 3.70 10.11 -3.56
CA LEU A 6 3.27 8.72 -3.45
C LEU A 6 4.43 7.90 -2.94
N MET A 7 4.22 7.24 -1.80
CA MET A 7 5.22 6.37 -1.23
C MET A 7 4.79 4.92 -1.31
N LEU A 8 5.67 4.10 -1.91
CA LEU A 8 5.31 2.77 -2.36
C LEU A 8 6.29 1.74 -1.80
N ASN A 9 5.73 0.65 -1.31
CA ASN A 9 6.45 -0.44 -0.68
C ASN A 9 6.76 -1.51 -1.73
N ILE A 10 8.00 -1.57 -2.19
CA ILE A 10 8.34 -2.37 -3.36
C ILE A 10 9.19 -3.57 -2.97
N TYR A 11 8.67 -4.76 -3.29
CA TYR A 11 9.43 -6.00 -3.33
C TYR A 11 9.90 -6.28 -4.76
N ALA A 12 11.03 -6.97 -4.94
CA ALA A 12 11.56 -7.32 -6.26
C ALA A 12 10.51 -8.00 -7.17
N VAL A 13 9.66 -8.86 -6.60
CA VAL A 13 8.58 -9.59 -7.30
C VAL A 13 7.39 -8.70 -7.66
N GLN A 14 7.22 -7.56 -6.99
CA GLN A 14 6.06 -6.66 -7.15
C GLN A 14 6.38 -5.42 -8.01
N LEU A 15 7.61 -5.30 -8.51
CA LEU A 15 8.00 -4.23 -9.42
C LEU A 15 7.28 -4.31 -10.76
N LEU A 16 6.96 -5.50 -11.25
CA LEU A 16 6.48 -5.73 -12.61
C LEU A 16 5.01 -5.32 -12.86
N PRO A 17 4.06 -5.57 -11.95
CA PRO A 17 2.68 -5.09 -12.13
C PRO A 17 2.49 -3.59 -11.87
N PHE A 18 3.44 -3.01 -11.13
CA PHE A 18 3.47 -1.59 -10.79
C PHE A 18 3.63 -0.68 -12.01
N ILE A 19 4.16 -1.24 -13.11
CA ILE A 19 4.70 -0.52 -14.26
C ILE A 19 3.63 0.24 -15.05
N ARG A 20 2.36 -0.20 -14.98
CA ARG A 20 1.24 0.51 -15.63
C ARG A 20 0.34 1.26 -14.67
N PHE A 21 0.54 1.13 -13.36
CA PHE A 21 -0.26 1.84 -12.37
C PHE A 21 -0.23 3.36 -12.56
N PHE A 22 0.90 3.86 -13.07
CA PHE A 22 1.10 5.27 -13.41
C PHE A 22 1.14 5.54 -14.93
N SER A 23 0.50 4.69 -15.74
CA SER A 23 0.21 5.03 -17.15
C SER A 23 -0.88 6.08 -17.32
N ILE A 24 -1.47 6.59 -16.23
CA ILE A 24 -2.30 7.79 -16.25
C ILE A 24 -1.41 9.00 -16.58
N PRO A 25 -1.57 9.64 -17.76
CA PRO A 25 -0.68 10.72 -18.20
C PRO A 25 -0.65 11.93 -17.25
N SER A 26 -1.73 12.16 -16.50
CA SER A 26 -1.85 13.24 -15.52
C SER A 26 -1.00 13.03 -14.27
N ALA A 27 -0.87 11.81 -13.76
CA ALA A 27 -0.07 11.51 -12.57
C ALA A 27 1.44 11.74 -12.83
N ARG A 28 1.92 11.41 -14.03
CA ARG A 28 3.33 11.51 -14.43
C ARG A 28 3.91 12.93 -14.36
N ARG A 29 3.08 13.96 -14.55
CA ARG A 29 3.56 15.36 -14.65
C ARG A 29 3.56 16.11 -13.31
N VAL A 30 2.77 15.65 -12.33
CA VAL A 30 2.48 16.41 -11.09
C VAL A 30 2.95 15.68 -9.82
N CYS A 31 3.17 14.36 -9.88
CA CYS A 31 3.63 13.59 -8.74
C CYS A 31 5.15 13.55 -8.62
N PHE A 32 5.64 13.44 -7.39
CA PHE A 32 7.02 13.05 -7.09
C PHE A 32 6.96 11.77 -6.25
N PHE A 33 7.63 10.71 -6.67
CA PHE A 33 7.52 9.41 -6.03
C PHE A 33 8.65 9.16 -5.04
N HIS A 34 8.32 8.52 -3.92
CA HIS A 34 9.28 8.10 -2.90
C HIS A 34 9.21 6.58 -2.82
N PHE A 35 10.24 5.90 -3.31
CA PHE A 35 10.30 4.44 -3.26
C PHE A 35 11.05 3.99 -2.04
N LEU A 36 10.47 3.06 -1.27
CA LEU A 36 11.18 2.36 -0.22
C LEU A 36 11.67 1.02 -0.75
N VAL A 37 12.96 0.75 -0.58
CA VAL A 37 13.60 -0.52 -0.93
C VAL A 37 14.36 -1.07 0.28
N SER A 38 14.38 -2.38 0.43
CA SER A 38 15.16 -3.08 1.47
C SER A 38 16.42 -3.76 0.92
N GLU A 39 16.64 -3.70 -0.40
CA GLU A 39 17.78 -4.30 -1.07
C GLU A 39 18.51 -3.23 -1.91
N PRO A 40 19.83 -3.05 -1.71
CA PRO A 40 20.58 -1.99 -2.41
C PRO A 40 20.53 -2.11 -3.94
N GLY A 41 20.42 -3.34 -4.47
CA GLY A 41 20.37 -3.59 -5.92
C GLY A 41 19.08 -3.14 -6.61
N LEU A 42 18.01 -2.86 -5.86
CA LEU A 42 16.70 -2.52 -6.45
C LEU A 42 16.63 -1.09 -6.96
N GLU A 43 17.51 -0.18 -6.52
CA GLU A 43 17.49 1.20 -7.03
C GLU A 43 17.71 1.24 -8.54
N THR A 44 18.69 0.49 -9.05
CA THR A 44 18.97 0.41 -10.49
C THR A 44 17.78 -0.13 -11.25
N LEU A 45 17.10 -1.13 -10.71
CA LEU A 45 15.91 -1.73 -11.32
C LEU A 45 14.72 -0.75 -11.34
N VAL A 46 14.47 -0.02 -10.24
CA VAL A 46 13.44 1.03 -10.19
C VAL A 46 13.76 2.11 -11.24
N ARG A 47 15.03 2.51 -11.37
CA ARG A 47 15.47 3.50 -12.36
C ARG A 47 15.30 3.06 -13.80
N SER A 48 15.67 1.82 -14.14
CA SER A 48 15.47 1.30 -15.49
C SER A 48 14.00 1.07 -15.81
N THR A 49 13.20 0.71 -14.81
CA THR A 49 11.77 0.43 -14.96
C THR A 49 10.95 1.71 -15.15
N PHE A 50 11.33 2.80 -14.47
CA PHE A 50 10.57 4.05 -14.43
C PHE A 50 11.37 5.28 -14.91
N PRO A 51 11.96 5.27 -16.13
CA PRO A 51 12.88 6.31 -16.57
C PRO A 51 12.23 7.70 -16.62
N GLU A 52 10.92 7.76 -16.86
CA GLU A 52 10.15 9.00 -17.00
C GLU A 52 9.58 9.55 -15.69
N LEU A 53 9.65 8.79 -14.58
CA LEU A 53 9.10 9.25 -13.30
C LEU A 53 10.09 10.16 -12.57
N LYS A 54 9.56 11.17 -11.89
CA LYS A 54 10.34 11.98 -10.95
C LYS A 54 10.28 11.31 -9.59
N PHE A 55 11.39 10.75 -9.13
CA PHE A 55 11.38 10.01 -7.86
C PHE A 55 12.71 10.05 -7.13
N LYS A 56 12.65 9.60 -5.86
CA LYS A 56 13.80 9.28 -5.04
C LYS A 56 13.60 7.91 -4.39
N VAL A 57 14.69 7.15 -4.30
CA VAL A 57 14.71 5.85 -3.65
C VAL A 57 15.33 6.02 -2.27
N TYR A 58 14.73 5.37 -1.28
CA TYR A 58 15.16 5.36 0.11
C TYR A 58 15.40 3.93 0.54
N PHE A 59 16.58 3.67 1.07
CA PHE A 59 16.92 2.38 1.65
C PHE A 59 16.36 2.28 3.06
N PHE A 60 15.60 1.24 3.34
CA PHE A 60 15.16 0.87 4.68
C PHE A 60 15.95 -0.35 5.14
N ASP A 61 16.78 -0.16 6.17
CA ASP A 61 17.55 -1.24 6.80
C ASP A 61 16.62 -2.24 7.50
N PRO A 62 16.52 -3.49 7.01
CA PRO A 62 15.63 -4.50 7.59
C PRO A 62 15.98 -4.85 9.05
N GLU A 63 17.25 -4.72 9.45
CA GLU A 63 17.71 -5.10 10.79
C GLU A 63 17.11 -4.21 11.88
N ARG A 64 16.64 -3.00 11.53
CA ARG A 64 15.95 -2.08 12.46
C ARG A 64 14.71 -2.67 13.10
N VAL A 65 14.02 -3.57 12.39
CA VAL A 65 12.74 -4.14 12.83
C VAL A 65 12.77 -5.65 12.97
N ARG A 66 13.79 -6.34 12.43
CA ARG A 66 13.82 -7.80 12.41
C ARG A 66 13.63 -8.43 13.79
N SER A 67 14.25 -7.87 14.83
CA SER A 67 14.11 -8.36 16.21
C SER A 67 12.79 -7.96 16.90
N LEU A 68 12.07 -6.99 16.33
CA LEU A 68 10.79 -6.49 16.84
C LEU A 68 9.59 -7.22 16.22
N ILE A 69 9.80 -7.89 15.09
CA ILE A 69 8.79 -8.70 14.42
C ILE A 69 8.64 -10.00 15.20
N SER A 70 7.53 -10.10 15.93
CA SER A 70 7.13 -11.36 16.53
C SER A 70 6.84 -12.36 15.41
N THR A 71 7.34 -13.60 15.56
CA THR A 71 6.95 -14.72 14.70
C THR A 71 5.44 -14.79 14.66
N SER A 72 4.89 -14.49 13.49
CA SER A 72 3.45 -14.35 13.35
C SER A 72 2.89 -15.62 12.73
N VAL A 73 1.61 -15.88 12.94
CA VAL A 73 0.90 -16.98 12.27
C VAL A 73 0.94 -16.83 10.73
N ARG A 74 1.36 -15.67 10.20
CA ARG A 74 1.41 -15.38 8.76
C ARG A 74 2.80 -14.89 8.36
N GLN A 75 3.61 -15.76 7.74
CA GLN A 75 4.94 -15.40 7.20
C GLN A 75 4.96 -14.11 6.35
N ALA A 76 3.86 -13.78 5.66
CA ALA A 76 3.72 -12.53 4.91
C ALA A 76 3.86 -11.24 5.76
N LEU A 77 3.57 -11.30 7.07
CA LEU A 77 3.71 -10.20 8.01
C LEU A 77 5.13 -10.08 8.58
N GLU A 78 6.01 -11.03 8.27
CA GLU A 78 7.39 -11.06 8.76
C GLU A 78 8.35 -10.28 7.87
N GLN A 79 7.87 -9.79 6.73
CA GLN A 79 8.66 -8.96 5.82
C GLN A 79 8.97 -7.59 6.44
N PRO A 80 10.25 -7.25 6.70
CA PRO A 80 10.63 -6.00 7.38
C PRO A 80 10.12 -4.73 6.71
N LEU A 81 10.04 -4.73 5.37
CA LEU A 81 9.63 -3.55 4.61
C LEU A 81 8.17 -3.16 4.90
N ASN A 82 7.30 -4.08 5.39
CA ASN A 82 5.95 -3.75 5.83
C ASN A 82 5.92 -2.74 6.99
N TYR A 83 6.97 -2.70 7.80
CA TYR A 83 7.10 -1.84 8.98
C TYR A 83 7.80 -0.51 8.68
N ALA A 84 8.38 -0.35 7.49
CA ALA A 84 9.06 0.88 7.08
C ALA A 84 8.13 2.11 7.14
N ARG A 85 6.81 1.90 6.97
CA ARG A 85 5.75 2.93 7.12
C ARG A 85 5.72 3.61 8.50
N ASN A 86 6.34 3.02 9.52
CA ASN A 86 6.44 3.62 10.85
C ASN A 86 7.63 4.60 10.97
N TYR A 87 8.57 4.54 10.02
CA TYR A 87 9.82 5.31 10.05
C TYR A 87 9.85 6.43 8.99
N LEU A 88 8.70 6.78 8.39
CA LEU A 88 8.66 7.72 7.26
C LEU A 88 9.15 9.11 7.62
N ALA A 89 8.85 9.57 8.83
CA ALA A 89 9.31 10.87 9.29
C ALA A 89 10.86 10.94 9.34
N ASP A 90 11.53 9.82 9.59
CA ASP A 90 13.00 9.73 9.65
C ASP A 90 13.62 9.47 8.27
N LEU A 91 12.92 8.71 7.41
CA LEU A 91 13.41 8.33 6.09
C LEU A 91 13.29 9.47 5.08
N LEU A 92 12.17 10.20 5.12
CA LEU A 92 11.87 11.23 4.14
C LEU A 92 12.69 12.50 4.41
N GLU A 93 12.98 13.25 3.35
CA GLU A 93 13.67 14.54 3.50
C GLU A 93 12.86 15.51 4.37
N PRO A 94 13.50 16.32 5.23
CA PRO A 94 12.79 17.23 6.14
C PRO A 94 11.87 18.25 5.46
N CYS A 95 12.07 18.52 4.17
CA CYS A 95 11.22 19.39 3.36
C CYS A 95 9.87 18.74 2.97
N VAL A 96 9.76 17.41 3.09
CA VAL A 96 8.55 16.65 2.81
C VAL A 96 7.59 16.75 3.99
N ARG A 97 6.51 17.52 3.82
CA ARG A 97 5.52 17.77 4.88
C ARG A 97 4.23 16.96 4.78
N ARG A 98 3.97 16.34 3.63
CA ARG A 98 2.77 15.55 3.38
C ARG A 98 3.06 14.49 2.33
N VAL A 99 2.56 13.28 2.57
CA VAL A 99 2.64 12.15 1.64
C VAL A 99 1.32 11.41 1.62
N ILE A 100 1.01 10.75 0.51
CA ILE A 100 0.04 9.65 0.46
C ILE A 100 0.85 8.36 0.40
N TYR A 101 0.63 7.51 1.39
CA TYR A 101 1.20 6.16 1.41
C TYR A 101 0.28 5.20 0.65
N LEU A 102 0.86 4.41 -0.24
CA LEU A 102 0.16 3.41 -1.05
C LEU A 102 0.90 2.08 -0.93
N ASP A 103 0.17 1.00 -0.64
CA ASP A 103 0.73 -0.35 -0.77
C ASP A 103 0.92 -0.71 -2.27
N SER A 104 1.60 -1.82 -2.57
CA SER A 104 1.95 -2.24 -3.94
C SER A 104 0.90 -3.10 -4.62
N ASP A 105 -0.10 -3.58 -3.88
CA ASP A 105 -1.13 -4.53 -4.29
C ASP A 105 -2.49 -3.84 -4.50
N LEU A 106 -2.46 -2.66 -5.12
CA LEU A 106 -3.63 -1.82 -5.32
C LEU A 106 -3.76 -1.33 -6.76
N ILE A 107 -5.01 -1.00 -7.13
CA ILE A 107 -5.35 -0.26 -8.34
C ILE A 107 -6.07 1.06 -7.97
N LEU A 108 -5.79 2.18 -8.65
CA LEU A 108 -6.28 3.53 -8.47
C LEU A 108 -7.06 3.79 -9.74
N VAL A 109 -8.35 4.02 -9.56
CA VAL A 109 -9.31 4.14 -10.65
C VAL A 109 -9.81 5.58 -10.81
N ASP A 110 -9.45 6.48 -9.89
CA ASP A 110 -9.81 7.89 -9.93
C ASP A 110 -8.59 8.81 -9.71
N ASP A 111 -8.75 10.12 -9.93
CA ASP A 111 -7.72 11.13 -9.75
C ASP A 111 -7.34 11.30 -8.27
N ILE A 112 -6.12 10.84 -7.94
CA ILE A 112 -5.49 10.91 -6.63
C ILE A 112 -5.30 12.34 -6.09
N SER A 113 -5.36 13.37 -6.94
CA SER A 113 -5.36 14.77 -6.50
C SER A 113 -6.53 15.08 -5.57
N LYS A 114 -7.66 14.39 -5.75
CA LYS A 114 -8.84 14.51 -4.89
C LYS A 114 -8.51 14.07 -3.45
N LEU A 115 -7.77 12.97 -3.29
CA LEU A 115 -7.31 12.51 -1.97
C LEU A 115 -6.28 13.47 -1.36
N TRP A 116 -5.35 13.99 -2.17
CA TRP A 116 -4.35 14.95 -1.71
C TRP A 116 -4.95 16.23 -1.14
N ASN A 117 -6.03 16.69 -1.75
CA ASN A 117 -6.74 17.91 -1.38
C ASN A 117 -7.68 17.72 -0.18
N THR A 118 -7.88 16.48 0.30
CA THR A 118 -8.64 16.22 1.52
C THR A 118 -7.99 16.92 2.71
N SER A 119 -8.80 17.69 3.44
CA SER A 119 -8.34 18.36 4.66
C SER A 119 -8.21 17.36 5.80
N LEU A 120 -7.03 17.29 6.42
CA LEU A 120 -6.81 16.55 7.67
C LEU A 120 -7.07 17.43 8.91
N GLY A 121 -7.41 18.71 8.73
CA GLY A 121 -7.49 19.68 9.83
C GLY A 121 -6.17 19.75 10.60
N LYS A 122 -6.24 19.53 11.92
CA LYS A 122 -5.07 19.46 12.82
C LYS A 122 -4.52 18.03 13.03
N LYS A 123 -5.06 17.04 12.31
CA LYS A 123 -4.70 15.63 12.46
C LYS A 123 -3.43 15.31 11.65
N THR A 124 -2.63 14.38 12.16
CA THR A 124 -1.35 13.99 11.55
C THR A 124 -1.55 13.00 10.40
N ILE A 125 -2.54 12.10 10.52
CA ILE A 125 -2.77 10.99 9.59
C ILE A 125 -4.18 11.10 9.02
N GLY A 126 -4.34 10.82 7.73
CA GLY A 126 -5.64 10.49 7.14
C GLY A 126 -5.68 8.99 6.83
N ALA A 127 -6.71 8.29 7.31
CA ALA A 127 -6.87 6.86 7.03
C ALA A 127 -8.34 6.52 6.71
N PRO A 128 -8.59 5.64 5.72
CA PRO A 128 -9.93 5.12 5.47
C PRO A 128 -10.46 4.35 6.67
N GLU A 129 -11.73 4.54 7.01
CA GLU A 129 -12.37 3.74 8.03
C GLU A 129 -12.63 2.33 7.50
N TYR A 130 -12.20 1.32 8.27
CA TYR A 130 -12.39 -0.08 7.91
C TYR A 130 -13.78 -0.52 8.39
N CYS A 131 -14.78 -0.30 7.55
CA CYS A 131 -16.16 -0.65 7.85
C CYS A 131 -16.28 -2.16 8.14
N HIS A 132 -16.98 -2.52 9.22
CA HIS A 132 -17.27 -3.93 9.58
C HIS A 132 -16.04 -4.80 9.87
N ALA A 133 -14.86 -4.22 10.13
CA ALA A 133 -13.71 -4.98 10.62
C ALA A 133 -13.94 -5.40 12.07
N ASN A 134 -13.90 -6.71 12.32
CA ASN A 134 -13.78 -7.20 13.69
C ASN A 134 -12.31 -7.21 14.10
N PHE A 135 -11.82 -6.10 14.66
CA PHE A 135 -10.41 -5.93 15.05
C PHE A 135 -9.93 -6.94 16.10
N THR A 136 -10.82 -7.59 16.86
CA THR A 136 -10.40 -8.67 17.78
C THR A 136 -9.82 -9.88 17.04
N LYS A 137 -10.12 -10.04 15.74
CA LYS A 137 -9.51 -11.06 14.88
C LYS A 137 -8.16 -10.65 14.29
N TYR A 138 -7.76 -9.40 14.44
CA TYR A 138 -6.52 -8.84 13.89
C TYR A 138 -5.45 -8.65 14.96
N PHE A 139 -5.85 -8.41 16.20
CA PHE A 139 -4.97 -8.14 17.32
C PHE A 139 -5.14 -9.16 18.44
N THR A 140 -4.04 -9.53 19.10
CA THR A 140 -4.03 -10.48 20.22
C THR A 140 -4.62 -9.89 21.49
N GLU A 141 -5.00 -10.71 22.46
CA GLU A 141 -5.43 -10.23 23.79
C GLU A 141 -4.37 -9.36 24.47
N TYR A 142 -3.08 -9.69 24.27
CA TYR A 142 -1.96 -8.89 24.76
C TYR A 142 -1.94 -7.47 24.17
N PHE A 143 -2.32 -7.31 22.90
CA PHE A 143 -2.43 -5.98 22.31
C PHE A 143 -3.50 -5.15 23.04
N TRP A 144 -4.66 -5.75 23.31
CA TRP A 144 -5.79 -5.07 23.94
C TRP A 144 -5.60 -4.82 25.43
N SER A 145 -4.85 -5.68 26.13
CA SER A 145 -4.58 -5.53 27.57
C SER A 145 -3.70 -4.32 27.88
N ASN A 146 -2.86 -3.89 26.93
CA ASN A 146 -2.03 -2.70 27.07
C ASN A 146 -2.73 -1.46 26.49
N ARG A 147 -3.21 -0.57 27.37
CA ARG A 147 -3.92 0.67 26.99
C ARG A 147 -3.13 1.59 26.04
N ARG A 148 -1.80 1.49 25.98
CA ARG A 148 -0.98 2.33 25.10
C ARG A 148 -1.09 1.93 23.64
N TYR A 149 -1.16 0.63 23.33
CA TYR A 149 -1.10 0.14 21.96
C TYR A 149 -2.28 0.57 21.08
N PRO A 150 -3.56 0.39 21.47
CA PRO A 150 -4.69 0.89 20.68
C PRO A 150 -4.77 2.43 20.69
N GLY A 151 -4.14 3.09 21.66
CA GLY A 151 -4.21 4.54 21.86
C GLY A 151 -3.15 5.37 21.13
N VAL A 152 -2.14 4.76 20.49
CA VAL A 152 -0.97 5.47 19.91
C VAL A 152 -1.38 6.62 18.99
N PHE A 153 -2.40 6.41 18.15
CA PHE A 153 -2.89 7.42 17.21
C PHE A 153 -4.22 8.06 17.63
N SER A 154 -4.67 7.84 18.86
CA SER A 154 -5.93 8.40 19.35
C SER A 154 -5.92 9.92 19.21
N GLY A 155 -6.96 10.48 18.59
CA GLY A 155 -7.05 11.92 18.34
C GLY A 155 -6.12 12.46 17.24
N HIS A 156 -5.32 11.63 16.58
CA HIS A 156 -4.36 12.06 15.54
C HIS A 156 -4.74 11.61 14.12
N VAL A 157 -5.83 10.85 13.97
CA VAL A 157 -6.33 10.37 12.67
C VAL A 157 -7.56 11.17 12.25
N ALA A 158 -7.56 11.65 11.00
CA ALA A 158 -8.73 12.16 10.31
C ALA A 158 -9.36 11.03 9.47
N PRO A 159 -10.70 10.93 9.43
CA PRO A 159 -11.38 9.96 8.60
C PRO A 159 -11.19 10.30 7.12
N ILE A 160 -10.89 9.29 6.31
CA ILE A 160 -10.89 9.36 4.84
C ILE A 160 -12.05 8.52 4.31
N GLU A 161 -12.68 8.97 3.23
CA GLU A 161 -13.79 8.26 2.62
C GLU A 161 -13.40 6.83 2.19
N HIS A 162 -14.30 5.87 2.41
CA HIS A 162 -14.09 4.45 2.14
C HIS A 162 -13.67 4.14 0.68
N ARG A 163 -14.13 4.95 -0.29
CA ARG A 163 -13.77 4.85 -1.72
C ARG A 163 -12.27 4.80 -1.99
N TRP A 164 -11.45 5.34 -1.09
CA TRP A 164 -9.99 5.39 -1.20
C TRP A 164 -9.29 4.13 -0.68
N ASN A 165 -10.02 3.10 -0.25
CA ASN A 165 -9.45 1.80 0.09
C ASN A 165 -10.51 0.69 0.03
N GLN A 166 -10.87 0.28 -1.18
CA GLN A 166 -11.70 -0.89 -1.41
C GLN A 166 -10.90 -2.16 -1.15
N HIS A 167 -10.86 -2.56 0.11
CA HIS A 167 -10.01 -3.61 0.61
C HIS A 167 -10.62 -5.02 0.45
N GLY A 168 -9.86 -6.03 0.85
CA GLY A 168 -10.31 -7.42 0.92
C GLY A 168 -10.38 -8.15 -0.41
N LEU A 169 -9.93 -7.53 -1.51
CA LEU A 169 -9.95 -8.16 -2.84
C LEU A 169 -8.98 -9.34 -2.94
N GLY A 170 -8.06 -9.46 -1.98
CA GLY A 170 -7.23 -10.64 -1.78
C GLY A 170 -8.00 -11.89 -1.32
N GLY A 171 -9.31 -11.77 -1.11
CA GLY A 171 -10.20 -12.85 -0.71
C GLY A 171 -10.17 -13.13 0.79
N ASP A 172 -10.94 -14.14 1.18
CA ASP A 172 -10.95 -14.61 2.56
C ASP A 172 -9.67 -15.41 2.88
N ASN A 173 -8.91 -15.00 3.89
CA ASN A 173 -7.66 -15.69 4.26
C ASN A 173 -7.88 -17.09 4.87
N VAL A 174 -9.14 -17.49 5.17
CA VAL A 174 -9.50 -18.80 5.73
C VAL A 174 -10.05 -19.71 4.65
N LYS A 175 -10.97 -19.22 3.80
CA LYS A 175 -11.63 -20.04 2.77
C LYS A 175 -11.10 -19.83 1.35
N GLY A 176 -10.24 -18.85 1.13
CA GLY A 176 -9.73 -18.47 -0.19
C GLY A 176 -10.79 -17.90 -1.14
N SER A 177 -12.01 -17.62 -0.65
CA SER A 177 -13.13 -17.19 -1.48
C SER A 177 -12.94 -15.76 -1.98
N CYS A 178 -13.32 -15.50 -3.24
CA CYS A 178 -13.40 -14.16 -3.79
C CYS A 178 -14.36 -13.28 -2.98
N ARG A 179 -14.07 -11.98 -2.93
CA ARG A 179 -14.93 -10.99 -2.29
C ARG A 179 -15.40 -9.97 -3.31
N ASP A 180 -16.67 -9.58 -3.18
CA ASP A 180 -17.25 -8.51 -3.97
C ASP A 180 -16.81 -7.13 -3.47
N LEU A 181 -17.02 -6.14 -4.32
CA LEU A 181 -16.87 -4.74 -3.95
C LEU A 181 -17.88 -4.36 -2.85
N HIS A 182 -17.40 -3.70 -1.80
CA HIS A 182 -18.28 -2.94 -0.91
C HIS A 182 -19.08 -1.89 -1.69
N ARG A 183 -20.29 -1.58 -1.21
CA ARG A 183 -21.19 -0.60 -1.83
C ARG A 183 -20.59 0.81 -1.82
N GLY A 184 -20.90 1.59 -2.85
CA GLY A 184 -20.51 3.00 -2.97
C GLY A 184 -19.49 3.27 -4.09
N PRO A 185 -19.05 4.52 -4.23
CA PRO A 185 -18.04 4.87 -5.23
C PRO A 185 -16.71 4.20 -4.93
N VAL A 186 -15.94 3.89 -5.98
CA VAL A 186 -14.62 3.27 -5.87
C VAL A 186 -13.60 4.20 -6.52
N SER A 187 -12.52 4.47 -5.81
CA SER A 187 -11.37 5.25 -6.30
C SER A 187 -10.06 4.49 -6.16
N LEU A 188 -10.00 3.53 -5.25
CA LEU A 188 -8.86 2.65 -5.06
C LEU A 188 -9.34 1.25 -4.71
N LEU A 189 -8.89 0.25 -5.46
CA LEU A 189 -9.03 -1.20 -5.29
C LEU A 189 -7.79 -1.74 -4.58
N HIS A 190 -7.93 -2.61 -3.58
CA HIS A 190 -6.80 -3.12 -2.79
C HIS A 190 -6.93 -4.62 -2.53
N TRP A 191 -5.98 -5.39 -3.06
CA TRP A 191 -5.84 -6.84 -2.87
C TRP A 191 -5.19 -7.22 -1.53
N SER A 192 -5.68 -6.59 -0.47
CA SER A 192 -5.26 -6.91 0.90
C SER A 192 -5.61 -8.36 1.23
N GLY A 193 -4.71 -9.08 1.88
CA GLY A 193 -4.84 -10.53 2.15
C GLY A 193 -3.82 -11.36 1.39
N SER A 194 -4.00 -12.68 1.39
CA SER A 194 -3.04 -13.63 0.78
C SER A 194 -3.26 -13.85 -0.72
N GLY A 195 -4.49 -13.73 -1.23
CA GLY A 195 -4.80 -13.99 -2.64
C GLY A 195 -4.39 -12.85 -3.56
N LYS A 196 -3.14 -12.84 -4.02
CA LYS A 196 -2.65 -11.80 -4.94
C LYS A 196 -3.15 -12.02 -6.37
N PRO A 197 -3.54 -10.95 -7.09
CA PRO A 197 -4.17 -11.08 -8.39
C PRO A 197 -3.24 -11.72 -9.43
N TRP A 198 -1.96 -11.34 -9.47
CA TRP A 198 -0.96 -11.96 -10.35
C TRP A 198 -0.83 -13.47 -10.12
N LEU A 199 -0.75 -13.91 -8.86
CA LEU A 199 -0.68 -15.34 -8.54
C LEU A 199 -1.92 -16.12 -8.99
N ARG A 200 -3.11 -15.51 -8.87
CA ARG A 200 -4.38 -16.13 -9.29
C ARG A 200 -4.56 -16.14 -10.80
N LEU A 201 -4.05 -15.11 -11.49
CA LEU A 201 -3.99 -15.06 -12.95
C LEU A 201 -3.04 -16.15 -13.48
N ASP A 202 -1.82 -16.23 -12.94
CA ASP A 202 -0.81 -17.23 -13.30
C ASP A 202 -1.31 -18.67 -13.09
N SER A 203 -2.02 -18.91 -11.98
CA SER A 203 -2.58 -20.23 -11.66
C SER A 203 -3.88 -20.56 -12.42
N ARG A 204 -4.35 -19.65 -13.30
CA ARG A 204 -5.62 -19.77 -14.03
C ARG A 204 -6.85 -19.97 -13.13
N GLN A 205 -6.80 -19.44 -11.91
CA GLN A 205 -7.91 -19.42 -10.96
C GLN A 205 -8.22 -17.98 -10.51
N PRO A 206 -8.50 -17.05 -11.45
CA PRO A 206 -8.75 -15.66 -11.10
C PRO A 206 -10.10 -15.48 -10.41
N CYS A 207 -10.13 -14.58 -9.43
CA CYS A 207 -11.37 -13.95 -9.03
C CYS A 207 -11.86 -12.99 -10.13
N PRO A 208 -13.17 -12.71 -10.24
CA PRO A 208 -13.70 -11.83 -11.30
C PRO A 208 -12.96 -10.49 -11.41
N LEU A 209 -12.61 -9.87 -10.27
CA LEU A 209 -11.92 -8.59 -10.22
C LEU A 209 -10.42 -8.66 -10.58
N ASP A 210 -9.78 -9.82 -10.54
CA ASP A 210 -8.35 -9.95 -10.88
C ASP A 210 -8.10 -9.64 -12.36
N SER A 211 -9.12 -9.79 -13.21
CA SER A 211 -9.06 -9.37 -14.61
C SER A 211 -8.75 -7.87 -14.78
N LEU A 212 -9.10 -7.03 -13.79
CA LEU A 212 -8.75 -5.61 -13.79
C LEU A 212 -7.25 -5.38 -13.57
N TRP A 213 -6.54 -6.36 -13.01
CA TRP A 213 -5.08 -6.34 -12.84
C TRP A 213 -4.34 -6.76 -14.10
N ALA A 214 -4.91 -7.68 -14.88
CA ALA A 214 -4.25 -8.26 -16.06
C ALA A 214 -3.64 -7.22 -17.04
N PRO A 215 -4.28 -6.08 -17.36
CA PRO A 215 -3.69 -5.07 -18.24
C PRO A 215 -2.43 -4.40 -17.67
N TYR A 216 -2.20 -4.52 -16.37
CA TYR A 216 -1.07 -3.96 -15.64
C TYR A 216 0.04 -4.98 -15.40
N ASP A 217 -0.26 -6.26 -15.56
CA ASP A 217 0.70 -7.34 -15.43
C ASP A 217 1.63 -7.39 -16.65
N LEU A 218 2.91 -7.13 -16.43
CA LEU A 218 3.91 -7.13 -17.49
C LEU A 218 4.54 -8.51 -17.75
N TYR A 219 4.24 -9.52 -16.93
CA TYR A 219 4.77 -10.87 -17.13
C TYR A 219 3.99 -11.63 -18.23
N GLY A 220 2.68 -11.39 -18.35
CA GLY A 220 1.81 -12.10 -19.32
C GLY A 220 1.93 -11.69 -20.80
N ASN A 221 2.82 -10.74 -21.12
CA ASN A 221 3.08 -10.28 -22.50
C ASN A 221 4.49 -10.64 -23.00
N LEU A 222 5.20 -11.54 -22.30
CA LEU A 222 6.48 -12.12 -22.71
C LEU A 222 6.29 -13.54 -23.26
#